data_AF-A0A423HXH3-F1
#
_entry.id   AF-A0A423HXH3-F1
#
_cell.length_a   1.000
_cell.length_b   1.000
_cell.length_c   1.000
_cell.angle_alpha   90.00
_cell.angle_beta   90.00
_cell.angle_gamma   90.00
#
_symmetry.space_group_name_H-M   'P 1'
#
loop_
_entity.id
_entity.type
_entity.pdbx_description
1 polymer ?
#
loop_
_entity_poly.entity_id
_entity_poly.type
_entity_poly.pdbx_seq_one_letter_code
_entity_poly.pdbx_strand_id
1 'polypeptide(L)'
;MRGWSKHAQEGMTLIEVLVALLVLAVGLLGAAAIQLNALKYTDSSRMTSQASFIAYDMMDRIRANSDDDYTVTPPTSGNLSVARDQDLYDFTTNIVNFGGATATGSIVRNQRVYTITITWDDSRAANTADSRRSFVLTSRATVDPATP
;
A
#
# COMPACT_ATOMS: atom_id res chain seq x y z
N MET A 1 -39.06 -5.23 60.10
CA MET A 1 -38.56 -5.31 58.71
C MET A 1 -37.78 -4.04 58.42
N ARG A 2 -36.51 -4.15 58.00
CA ARG A 2 -35.56 -3.04 57.87
C ARG A 2 -36.03 -2.02 56.81
N GLY A 3 -36.19 -0.76 57.22
CA GLY A 3 -36.42 0.35 56.29
C GLY A 3 -35.13 0.73 55.59
N TRP A 4 -35.10 0.59 54.26
CA TRP A 4 -33.99 1.09 53.46
C TRP A 4 -34.04 2.63 53.41
N SER A 5 -33.04 3.27 54.01
CA SER A 5 -32.82 4.71 53.89
C SER A 5 -32.39 5.02 52.46
N LYS A 6 -33.26 5.68 51.69
CA LYS A 6 -32.90 6.23 50.37
C LYS A 6 -31.83 7.29 50.58
N HIS A 7 -30.63 7.05 50.07
CA HIS A 7 -29.56 8.02 50.10
C HIS A 7 -29.97 9.23 49.24
N ALA A 8 -29.85 10.44 49.78
CA ALA A 8 -30.14 11.66 49.05
C ALA A 8 -29.07 11.86 47.96
N GLN A 9 -29.51 12.14 46.74
CA GLN A 9 -28.64 12.49 45.64
C GLN A 9 -28.11 13.91 45.90
N GLU A 10 -26.85 14.03 46.34
CA GLU A 10 -26.18 15.32 46.40
C GLU A 10 -26.01 15.86 44.97
N GLY A 11 -26.40 17.11 44.74
CA GLY A 11 -26.34 17.75 43.43
C GLY A 11 -24.90 17.92 42.95
N MET A 12 -24.67 17.72 41.65
CA MET A 12 -23.36 17.94 41.02
C MET A 12 -22.92 19.39 41.17
N THR A 13 -21.66 19.59 41.56
CA THR A 13 -21.09 20.95 41.64
C THR A 13 -20.69 21.45 40.24
N LEU A 14 -20.70 22.77 40.01
CA LEU A 14 -20.31 23.35 38.71
C LEU A 14 -18.87 23.00 38.33
N ILE A 15 -17.98 22.89 39.33
CA ILE A 15 -16.58 22.52 39.11
C ILE A 15 -16.44 21.05 38.67
N GLU A 16 -17.31 20.16 39.15
CA GLU A 16 -17.31 18.75 38.75
C GLU A 16 -17.70 18.57 37.29
N VAL A 17 -18.70 19.33 36.82
CA VAL A 17 -19.07 19.35 35.39
C VAL A 17 -17.92 19.89 34.53
N LEU A 18 -17.23 20.96 34.97
CA LEU A 18 -16.09 21.51 34.24
C LEU A 18 -14.92 20.52 34.16
N VAL A 19 -14.62 19.81 35.25
CA VAL A 19 -13.58 18.78 35.26
C VAL A 19 -13.97 17.60 34.35
N ALA A 20 -15.23 17.16 34.39
CA ALA A 20 -15.72 16.11 33.50
C ALA A 20 -15.60 16.51 32.01
N LEU A 21 -15.97 17.74 31.66
CA LEU A 21 -15.82 18.27 30.31
C LEU A 21 -14.35 18.39 29.89
N LEU A 22 -13.45 18.77 30.81
CA LEU A 22 -12.02 18.81 30.54
C LEU A 22 -11.46 17.42 30.23
N VAL A 23 -11.76 16.43 31.08
CA VAL A 23 -11.33 15.03 30.88
C VAL A 23 -11.89 14.49 29.56
N LEU A 24 -13.17 14.76 29.26
CA LEU A 24 -13.80 14.36 28.01
C LEU A 24 -13.11 15.01 26.81
N ALA A 25 -12.83 16.31 26.86
CA ALA A 25 -12.16 17.02 25.77
C ALA A 25 -10.75 16.44 25.49
N VAL A 26 -9.97 16.20 26.55
CA VAL A 26 -8.64 15.56 26.42
C VAL A 26 -8.77 14.14 25.85
N GLY A 27 -9.74 13.36 26.31
CA GLY A 27 -10.00 12.01 25.81
C GLY A 27 -10.35 11.97 24.32
N LEU A 28 -11.20 12.90 23.86
CA LEU A 28 -11.59 13.00 22.46
C LEU A 28 -10.41 13.42 21.56
N LEU A 29 -9.56 14.35 22.01
CA LEU A 29 -8.35 14.73 21.29
C LEU A 29 -7.36 13.56 21.17
N GLY A 30 -7.19 12.79 22.25
CA GLY A 30 -6.37 11.57 22.25
C GLY A 30 -6.89 10.51 21.27
N ALA A 31 -8.20 10.25 21.28
CA ALA A 31 -8.85 9.33 20.34
C ALA A 31 -8.70 9.79 18.88
N ALA A 32 -8.89 11.08 18.59
CA ALA A 32 -8.72 11.63 17.26
C ALA A 32 -7.28 11.46 16.74
N ALA A 33 -6.27 11.72 17.58
CA ALA A 33 -4.88 11.52 17.22
C ALA A 33 -4.58 10.04 16.89
N ILE A 34 -5.15 9.10 17.66
CA ILE A 34 -5.00 7.65 17.37
C ILE A 34 -5.68 7.28 16.05
N GLN A 35 -6.89 7.77 15.81
CA GLN A 35 -7.63 7.50 14.57
C GLN A 35 -6.88 7.99 13.33
N LEU A 36 -6.30 9.20 13.39
CA LEU A 36 -5.49 9.75 12.30
C LEU A 36 -4.25 8.88 12.01
N ASN A 37 -3.59 8.35 13.03
CA ASN A 37 -2.46 7.44 12.84
C ASN A 37 -2.92 6.10 12.23
N ALA A 38 -4.04 5.54 12.69
CA ALA A 38 -4.59 4.30 12.14
C ALA A 38 -4.94 4.42 10.65
N LEU A 39 -5.48 5.56 10.21
CA LEU A 39 -5.74 5.87 8.80
C LEU A 39 -4.44 5.84 7.98
N LYS A 40 -3.36 6.50 8.46
CA LYS A 40 -2.06 6.51 7.77
C LYS A 40 -1.49 5.11 7.56
N TYR A 41 -1.55 4.26 8.58
CA TYR A 41 -1.08 2.87 8.46
C TYR A 41 -1.94 2.04 7.50
N THR A 42 -3.24 2.28 7.50
CA THR A 42 -4.18 1.61 6.59
C THR A 42 -3.87 1.96 5.13
N ASP A 43 -3.69 3.24 4.81
CA ASP A 43 -3.38 3.68 3.46
C ASP A 43 -2.06 3.12 2.95
N SER A 44 -1.01 3.17 3.77
CA SER A 44 0.30 2.64 3.42
C SER A 44 0.28 1.11 3.18
N SER A 45 -0.54 0.39 3.96
CA SER A 45 -0.76 -1.06 3.77
C SER A 45 -1.53 -1.37 2.49
N ARG A 46 -2.52 -0.53 2.13
CA ARG A 46 -3.27 -0.67 0.86
C ARG A 46 -2.37 -0.45 -0.35
N MET A 47 -1.50 0.56 -0.32
CA MET A 47 -0.54 0.81 -1.42
C MET A 47 0.43 -0.36 -1.61
N THR A 48 0.96 -0.90 -0.51
CA THR A 48 1.84 -2.07 -0.56
C THR A 48 1.10 -3.29 -1.12
N SER A 49 -0.17 -3.48 -0.74
CA SER A 49 -1.01 -4.56 -1.27
C SER A 49 -1.24 -4.40 -2.78
N GLN A 50 -1.54 -3.19 -3.26
CA GLN A 50 -1.68 -2.90 -4.70
C GLN A 50 -0.39 -3.16 -5.47
N ALA A 51 0.75 -2.70 -4.95
CA ALA A 51 2.06 -2.98 -5.55
C ALA A 51 2.31 -4.49 -5.64
N SER A 52 1.95 -5.26 -4.60
CA SER A 52 2.08 -6.71 -4.62
C SER A 52 1.21 -7.36 -5.70
N PHE A 53 -0.05 -6.95 -5.84
CA PHE A 53 -0.94 -7.47 -6.88
C PHE A 53 -0.41 -7.21 -8.28
N ILE A 54 0.07 -5.99 -8.55
CA ILE A 54 0.66 -5.63 -9.86
C ILE A 54 1.93 -6.44 -10.12
N ALA A 55 2.80 -6.60 -9.13
CA ALA A 55 4.04 -7.36 -9.28
C ALA A 55 3.77 -8.85 -9.53
N TYR A 56 2.80 -9.46 -8.83
CA TYR A 56 2.42 -10.85 -9.05
C TYR A 56 1.77 -11.05 -10.42
N ASP A 57 0.86 -10.17 -10.84
CA ASP A 57 0.26 -10.20 -12.19
C ASP A 57 1.34 -10.17 -13.28
N MET A 58 2.31 -9.24 -13.16
CA MET A 58 3.43 -9.14 -14.09
C MET A 58 4.33 -10.38 -14.05
N MET A 59 4.62 -10.93 -12.88
CA MET A 59 5.41 -12.16 -12.74
C MET A 59 4.73 -13.35 -13.43
N ASP A 60 3.41 -13.45 -13.32
CA ASP A 60 2.66 -14.53 -13.96
C ASP A 60 2.59 -14.36 -15.48
N ARG A 61 2.51 -13.12 -15.99
CA ARG A 61 2.65 -12.83 -17.43
C ARG A 61 4.03 -13.19 -17.98
N ILE A 62 5.11 -12.86 -17.26
CA ILE A 62 6.48 -13.28 -17.61
C ILE A 62 6.60 -14.80 -17.68
N ARG A 63 5.95 -15.52 -16.76
CA ARG A 63 5.96 -16.99 -16.76
C ARG A 63 5.13 -17.58 -17.90
N ALA A 64 4.02 -16.94 -18.26
CA ALA A 64 3.17 -17.38 -19.37
C ALA A 64 3.85 -17.17 -20.73
N ASN A 65 4.61 -16.08 -20.89
CA ASN A 65 5.35 -15.74 -22.11
C ASN A 65 6.86 -15.77 -21.86
N SER A 66 7.35 -16.90 -21.35
CA SER A 66 8.73 -17.04 -20.88
C SER A 66 9.82 -16.93 -21.96
N ASP A 67 9.43 -17.03 -23.23
CA ASP A 67 10.32 -16.86 -24.38
C ASP A 67 10.59 -15.38 -24.71
N ASP A 68 9.75 -14.46 -24.19
CA ASP A 68 9.89 -13.02 -24.41
C ASP A 68 10.83 -12.35 -23.39
N ASP A 69 11.55 -11.32 -23.86
CA ASP A 69 12.41 -10.48 -23.00
C ASP A 69 11.64 -9.31 -22.38
N TYR A 70 11.22 -9.46 -21.13
CA TYR A 70 10.55 -8.42 -20.34
C TYR A 70 11.50 -7.40 -19.67
N THR A 71 12.81 -7.47 -19.92
CA THR A 71 13.78 -6.50 -19.36
C THR A 71 13.99 -5.26 -20.22
N VAL A 72 13.28 -5.18 -21.35
CA VAL A 72 13.31 -4.05 -22.26
C VAL A 72 12.60 -2.83 -21.67
N THR A 73 12.91 -1.65 -22.21
CA THR A 73 12.20 -0.41 -21.87
C THR A 73 10.70 -0.55 -22.18
N PRO A 74 9.80 -0.32 -21.22
CA PRO A 74 8.36 -0.34 -21.48
C PRO A 74 7.95 0.63 -22.59
N PRO A 75 7.07 0.22 -23.51
CA PRO A 75 6.58 1.10 -24.56
C PRO A 75 5.67 2.19 -23.99
N THR A 76 5.58 3.32 -24.68
CA THR A 76 4.72 4.46 -24.29
C THR A 76 3.25 4.26 -24.67
N SER A 77 2.93 3.24 -25.46
CA SER A 77 1.58 2.87 -25.88
C SER A 77 1.42 1.36 -25.91
N GLY A 78 0.22 0.87 -25.58
CA GLY A 78 -0.12 -0.55 -25.68
C GLY A 78 -0.12 -1.07 -27.12
N ASN A 79 0.15 -2.37 -27.27
CA ASN A 79 0.20 -3.06 -28.56
C ASN A 79 -0.40 -4.46 -28.45
N LEU A 80 -1.66 -4.60 -28.84
CA LEU A 80 -2.39 -5.89 -28.76
C LEU A 80 -1.83 -6.98 -29.68
N SER A 81 -0.98 -6.64 -30.64
CA SER A 81 -0.33 -7.61 -31.53
C SER A 81 0.92 -8.22 -30.91
N VAL A 82 1.48 -7.59 -29.87
CA VAL A 82 2.70 -8.04 -29.18
C VAL A 82 2.40 -8.09 -27.68
N ALA A 83 2.11 -9.30 -27.17
CA ALA A 83 1.67 -9.52 -25.79
C ALA A 83 2.61 -8.84 -24.77
N ARG A 84 3.92 -9.02 -24.91
CA ARG A 84 4.93 -8.37 -24.07
C ARG A 84 4.79 -6.84 -24.03
N ASP A 85 4.58 -6.21 -25.18
CA ASP A 85 4.50 -4.74 -25.27
C ASP A 85 3.21 -4.24 -24.59
N GLN A 86 2.09 -4.95 -24.78
CA GLN A 86 0.85 -4.67 -24.05
C GLN A 86 1.03 -4.86 -22.54
N ASP A 87 1.65 -5.96 -22.11
CA ASP A 87 1.90 -6.26 -20.70
C ASP A 87 2.75 -5.18 -20.02
N LEU A 88 3.84 -4.75 -20.67
CA LEU A 88 4.73 -3.71 -20.13
C LEU A 88 4.07 -2.33 -20.07
N TYR A 89 3.23 -2.02 -21.06
CA TYR A 89 2.41 -0.81 -21.05
C TYR A 89 1.40 -0.83 -19.90
N ASP A 90 0.67 -1.94 -19.74
CA ASP A 90 -0.32 -2.11 -18.67
C ASP A 90 0.35 -2.08 -17.29
N PHE A 91 1.49 -2.74 -17.13
CA PHE A 91 2.31 -2.71 -15.91
C PHE A 91 2.68 -1.29 -15.51
N THR A 92 3.27 -0.52 -16.43
CA THR A 92 3.70 0.86 -16.17
C THR A 92 2.49 1.77 -15.88
N THR A 93 1.40 1.58 -16.63
CA THR A 93 0.14 2.34 -16.46
C THR A 93 -0.48 2.08 -15.10
N ASN A 94 -0.56 0.81 -14.68
CA ASN A 94 -1.08 0.43 -13.37
C ASN A 94 -0.24 1.01 -12.23
N ILE A 95 1.09 1.02 -12.37
CA ILE A 95 2.01 1.63 -11.38
C ILE A 95 1.75 3.13 -11.23
N VAL A 96 1.65 3.86 -12.34
CA VAL A 96 1.37 5.30 -12.30
C VAL A 96 -0.03 5.59 -11.76
N ASN A 97 -1.02 4.77 -12.10
CA ASN A 97 -2.40 4.94 -11.63
C ASN A 97 -2.52 4.82 -10.10
N PHE A 98 -1.79 3.90 -9.47
CA PHE A 98 -1.85 3.74 -8.01
C PHE A 98 -0.84 4.61 -7.26
N GLY A 99 0.39 4.72 -7.78
CA GLY A 99 1.52 5.36 -7.10
C GLY A 99 1.74 6.83 -7.49
N GLY A 100 1.01 7.33 -8.50
CA GLY A 100 1.14 8.68 -9.04
C GLY A 100 2.24 8.81 -10.11
N ALA A 101 2.37 10.01 -10.67
CA ALA A 101 3.28 10.30 -11.79
C ALA A 101 4.77 10.05 -11.50
N THR A 102 5.16 10.00 -10.23
CA THR A 102 6.54 9.72 -9.81
C THR A 102 6.78 8.24 -9.53
N ALA A 103 5.76 7.37 -9.64
CA ALA A 103 5.93 5.94 -9.43
C ALA A 103 6.61 5.27 -10.62
N THR A 104 7.42 4.26 -10.33
CA THR A 104 8.29 3.61 -11.32
C THR A 104 8.30 2.11 -11.11
N GLY A 105 8.26 1.35 -12.20
CA GLY A 105 8.48 -0.09 -12.22
C GLY A 105 9.75 -0.45 -12.96
N SER A 106 10.45 -1.49 -12.51
CA SER A 106 11.60 -2.07 -13.22
C SER A 106 11.59 -3.59 -13.12
N ILE A 107 12.06 -4.24 -14.18
CA ILE A 107 12.16 -5.69 -14.29
C ILE A 107 13.59 -6.01 -14.67
N VAL A 108 14.29 -6.74 -13.81
CA VAL A 108 15.67 -7.17 -14.05
C VAL A 108 15.73 -8.68 -14.05
N ARG A 109 16.44 -9.26 -15.01
CA ARG A 109 16.67 -10.70 -15.10
C ARG A 109 18.11 -11.02 -14.75
N ASN A 110 18.32 -11.88 -13.76
CA ASN A 110 19.60 -12.50 -13.46
C ASN A 110 19.50 -14.00 -13.72
N GLN A 111 20.09 -14.47 -14.83
CA GLN A 111 19.95 -15.85 -15.30
C GLN A 111 18.47 -16.25 -15.46
N ARG A 112 17.96 -17.15 -14.59
CA ARG A 112 16.58 -17.65 -14.61
C ARG A 112 15.67 -16.93 -13.59
N VAL A 113 16.18 -15.91 -12.90
CA VAL A 113 15.47 -15.21 -11.83
C VAL A 113 15.09 -13.81 -12.29
N TYR A 114 13.80 -13.52 -12.31
CA TYR A 114 13.26 -12.19 -12.53
C TYR A 114 13.05 -11.48 -11.19
N THR A 115 13.45 -10.22 -11.13
CA THR A 115 13.25 -9.32 -10.01
C THR A 115 12.44 -8.13 -10.50
N ILE A 116 11.22 -8.01 -9.98
CA ILE A 116 10.33 -6.89 -10.24
C ILE A 116 10.44 -5.93 -9.06
N THR A 117 10.74 -4.67 -9.33
CA THR A 117 10.80 -3.61 -8.32
C THR A 117 9.80 -2.53 -8.69
N ILE A 118 8.87 -2.26 -7.78
CA ILE A 118 7.89 -1.17 -7.90
C ILE A 118 8.19 -0.16 -6.82
N THR A 119 8.28 1.10 -7.20
CA THR A 119 8.67 2.19 -6.29
C THR A 119 7.70 3.35 -6.42
N TRP A 120 7.22 3.89 -5.29
CA TRP A 120 6.27 5.01 -5.25
C TRP A 120 6.60 6.00 -4.13
N ASP A 121 6.03 7.19 -4.22
CA ASP A 121 6.11 8.22 -3.17
C ASP A 121 5.04 7.97 -2.09
N ASP A 122 5.46 7.85 -0.83
CA ASP A 122 4.58 7.68 0.35
C ASP A 122 4.64 8.88 1.32
N SER A 123 4.98 10.07 0.81
CA SER A 123 5.14 11.31 1.63
C SER A 123 3.90 11.65 2.42
N ARG A 124 2.72 11.29 1.88
CA ARG A 124 1.41 11.44 2.51
C ARG A 124 1.30 10.66 3.82
N ALA A 125 1.77 9.41 3.86
CA ALA A 125 1.73 8.61 5.09
C ALA A 125 2.89 9.00 6.03
N ALA A 126 4.09 9.25 5.50
CA ALA A 126 5.29 9.47 6.30
C ALA A 126 5.41 10.87 6.90
N ASN A 127 4.61 11.86 6.44
CA ASN A 127 4.70 13.27 6.87
C ASN A 127 6.13 13.85 6.76
N THR A 128 6.93 13.29 5.85
CA THR A 128 8.34 13.63 5.63
C THR A 128 8.55 13.75 4.12
N ALA A 129 9.30 14.76 3.69
CA ALA A 129 9.68 14.88 2.28
C ALA A 129 10.58 13.69 1.88
N ASP A 130 10.38 13.16 0.67
CA ASP A 130 11.18 12.07 0.09
C ASP A 130 11.06 10.70 0.79
N SER A 131 9.85 10.33 1.23
CA SER A 131 9.60 8.99 1.75
C SER A 131 9.20 8.03 0.63
N ARG A 132 10.19 7.64 -0.16
CA ARG A 132 10.01 6.68 -1.26
C ARG A 132 9.95 5.26 -0.70
N ARG A 133 8.95 4.48 -1.13
CA ARG A 133 8.80 3.06 -0.77
C ARG A 133 8.98 2.17 -1.97
N SER A 134 9.47 0.96 -1.73
CA SER A 134 9.63 -0.06 -2.75
C SER A 134 9.01 -1.38 -2.32
N PHE A 135 8.47 -2.09 -3.30
CA PHE A 135 8.07 -3.48 -3.22
C PHE A 135 8.92 -4.27 -4.22
N VAL A 136 9.55 -5.34 -3.76
CA VAL A 136 10.43 -6.19 -4.56
C VAL A 136 9.89 -7.62 -4.57
N LEU A 137 9.67 -8.15 -5.76
CA LEU A 137 9.28 -9.54 -5.98
C LEU A 137 10.33 -10.25 -6.82
N THR A 138 10.89 -11.34 -6.28
CA THR A 138 11.87 -12.16 -6.98
C THR A 138 11.30 -13.55 -7.22
N SER A 139 11.37 -14.05 -8.45
CA SER A 139 10.93 -15.40 -8.77
C SER A 139 11.68 -16.01 -9.95
N ARG A 140 11.81 -17.33 -9.94
CA ARG A 140 12.34 -18.11 -11.06
C ARG A 140 11.28 -18.27 -12.16
N ALA A 141 11.66 -18.06 -13.41
CA ALA A 141 10.86 -18.49 -14.56
C ALA A 141 11.26 -19.93 -14.91
N THR A 142 10.30 -20.85 -14.94
CA THR A 142 10.50 -22.25 -15.33
C THR A 142 10.47 -22.38 -16.84
N VAL A 143 11.64 -22.33 -17.49
CA VAL A 143 11.87 -22.89 -18.84
C VAL A 143 13.23 -23.55 -18.86
N ASP A 144 13.28 -24.82 -19.23
CA ASP A 144 14.52 -25.48 -19.61
C ASP A 144 14.83 -25.09 -21.06
N PRO A 145 16.08 -24.68 -21.39
CA PRO A 145 16.42 -24.33 -22.75
C PRO A 145 16.19 -25.57 -23.63
N ALA A 146 15.37 -25.43 -24.67
CA ALA A 146 15.38 -26.38 -25.75
C ALA A 146 16.82 -26.47 -26.28
N THR A 147 17.47 -27.60 -26.03
CA THR A 147 18.78 -27.91 -26.60
C THR A 147 18.66 -27.93 -28.13
N PRO A 148 19.62 -27.32 -28.85
CA PRO A 148 19.61 -27.30 -30.32
C PRO A 148 19.76 -28.69 -30.94
#